data_AF-A0A437UXV9-F1
#
_entry.id   AF-A0A437UXV9-F1
#
_cell.length_a   1.000
_cell.length_b   1.000
_cell.length_c   1.000
_cell.angle_alpha   90.00
_cell.angle_beta   90.00
_cell.angle_gamma   90.00
#
_symmetry.space_group_name_H-M   'P 1'
#
loop_
_entity.id
_entity.type
_entity.pdbx_description
1 polymer ?
#
loop_
_entity_poly.entity_id
_entity_poly.type
_entity_poly.pdbx_seq_one_letter_code
_entity_poly.pdbx_strand_id
1 'polypeptide(L)'
;MRRFPGNACGVLLVSFFLLAPLAMAVPAADEPEPSAGIERFYSISFDDPQWKTFETTGDMRDAVALDEGRFDDVPTEEVLRAVLEYPLIGDIFAFGTTGLGIERVSEHCTALRVFLERDDACDVLSRAISNTEQAASSVQAPAIAKMGIPFILRELHAYLESAEGGGGMPGRALS
;
A
#
# COMPACT_ATOMS: atom_id res chain seq x y z
N MET A 1 -65.05 -18.08 -5.19
CA MET A 1 -65.41 -19.49 -4.90
C MET A 1 -65.64 -20.24 -6.20
N ARG A 2 -65.20 -21.52 -6.25
CA ARG A 2 -65.20 -22.49 -7.37
C ARG A 2 -63.94 -22.41 -8.23
N ARG A 3 -63.26 -23.48 -8.62
CA ARG A 3 -63.10 -24.90 -8.21
C ARG A 3 -61.97 -25.39 -9.15
N PHE A 4 -60.96 -26.10 -8.65
CA PHE A 4 -60.18 -27.07 -9.46
C PHE A 4 -61.14 -28.18 -9.97
N PRO A 5 -60.83 -29.07 -10.95
CA PRO A 5 -59.52 -29.55 -11.46
C PRO A 5 -59.53 -29.63 -13.02
N GLY A 6 -58.63 -30.22 -13.80
CA GLY A 6 -57.48 -31.11 -13.64
C GLY A 6 -57.17 -31.72 -15.02
N ASN A 7 -56.02 -32.38 -15.11
CA ASN A 7 -55.68 -33.44 -16.07
C ASN A 7 -55.45 -32.96 -17.52
N ALA A 8 -54.57 -33.52 -18.33
CA ALA A 8 -53.43 -34.41 -18.17
C ALA A 8 -52.81 -34.49 -19.57
N CYS A 9 -51.50 -34.75 -19.62
CA CYS A 9 -50.81 -35.56 -20.62
C CYS A 9 -51.06 -35.27 -22.12
N GLY A 10 -50.01 -34.79 -22.79
CA GLY A 10 -49.96 -34.73 -24.25
C GLY A 10 -48.59 -34.23 -24.72
N VAL A 11 -47.56 -35.05 -24.54
CA VAL A 11 -46.28 -34.86 -25.25
C VAL A 11 -46.52 -35.20 -26.72
N LEU A 12 -46.23 -34.26 -27.63
CA LEU A 12 -45.53 -34.51 -28.91
C LEU A 12 -45.26 -33.20 -29.67
N LEU A 13 -43.96 -32.88 -29.72
CA LEU A 13 -43.20 -32.20 -30.77
C LEU A 13 -43.96 -31.35 -31.81
N VAL A 14 -43.78 -30.02 -31.72
CA VAL A 14 -43.76 -29.14 -32.89
C VAL A 14 -42.55 -28.21 -32.76
N SER A 15 -41.54 -28.44 -33.59
CA SER A 15 -40.44 -27.49 -33.83
C SER A 15 -41.03 -26.13 -34.19
N PHE A 16 -40.72 -25.10 -33.40
CA PHE A 16 -40.97 -23.72 -33.78
C PHE A 16 -39.65 -22.98 -33.93
N PHE A 17 -39.55 -22.39 -35.12
CA PHE A 17 -38.49 -21.57 -35.64
C PHE A 17 -37.94 -20.52 -34.66
N LEU A 18 -36.62 -20.36 -34.72
CA LEU A 18 -35.88 -19.10 -34.70
C LEU A 18 -36.36 -18.01 -33.73
N LEU A 19 -35.66 -17.92 -32.61
CA LEU A 19 -35.18 -16.62 -32.12
C LEU A 19 -33.85 -16.84 -31.41
N ALA A 20 -32.76 -16.71 -32.18
CA ALA A 20 -31.45 -16.55 -31.58
C ALA A 20 -31.51 -15.28 -30.71
N PRO A 21 -31.22 -15.33 -29.39
CA PRO A 21 -30.95 -14.11 -28.67
C PRO A 21 -29.71 -13.51 -29.31
N LEU A 22 -29.87 -12.29 -29.84
CA LEU A 22 -28.74 -11.44 -30.20
C LEU A 22 -27.98 -11.21 -28.89
N ALA A 23 -26.98 -12.05 -28.63
CA ALA A 23 -26.02 -11.83 -27.59
C ALA A 23 -25.32 -10.52 -27.97
N MET A 24 -25.75 -9.42 -27.37
CA MET A 24 -24.91 -8.24 -27.26
C MET A 24 -23.67 -8.72 -26.52
N ALA A 25 -22.61 -9.00 -27.29
CA ALA A 25 -21.29 -9.16 -26.76
C ALA A 25 -21.01 -7.88 -25.97
N VAL A 26 -21.10 -7.97 -24.65
CA VAL A 26 -20.49 -6.98 -23.77
C VAL A 26 -19.03 -6.97 -24.21
N PRO A 27 -18.51 -5.88 -24.80
CA PRO A 27 -17.09 -5.82 -25.06
C PRO A 27 -16.43 -6.06 -23.71
N ALA A 28 -15.57 -7.08 -23.65
CA ALA A 28 -14.71 -7.28 -22.50
C ALA A 28 -14.13 -5.91 -22.17
N ALA A 29 -14.47 -5.39 -20.99
CA ALA A 29 -13.73 -4.26 -20.47
C ALA A 29 -12.27 -4.72 -20.52
N ASP A 30 -11.44 -3.99 -21.25
CA ASP A 30 -9.99 -4.19 -21.18
C ASP A 30 -9.66 -4.19 -19.68
N GLU A 31 -9.32 -5.37 -19.14
CA GLU A 31 -8.63 -5.47 -17.88
C GLU A 31 -7.42 -4.54 -18.03
N PRO A 32 -7.21 -3.58 -17.12
CA PRO A 32 -6.11 -2.64 -17.27
C PRO A 32 -4.82 -3.44 -17.41
N GLU A 33 -4.23 -3.39 -18.62
CA GLU A 33 -2.91 -3.93 -18.92
C GLU A 33 -1.96 -3.48 -17.80
N PRO A 34 -1.21 -4.39 -17.16
CA PRO A 34 -0.35 -4.06 -16.04
C PRO A 34 0.60 -2.95 -16.49
N SER A 35 0.44 -1.76 -15.89
CA SER A 35 1.27 -0.60 -16.19
C SER A 35 2.73 -1.04 -16.14
N ALA A 36 3.48 -0.77 -17.22
CA ALA A 36 4.89 -1.14 -17.37
C ALA A 36 5.62 -1.17 -16.02
N GLY A 37 6.06 -2.37 -15.62
CA GLY A 37 6.34 -2.72 -14.23
C GLY A 37 7.36 -1.80 -13.57
N ILE A 38 6.87 -0.90 -12.71
CA ILE A 38 7.72 -0.22 -11.74
C ILE A 38 8.25 -1.29 -10.79
N GLU A 39 9.57 -1.37 -10.60
CA GLU A 39 10.15 -2.32 -9.65
C GLU A 39 9.66 -2.02 -8.22
N ARG A 40 9.19 -3.06 -7.52
CA ARG A 40 8.82 -2.97 -6.10
C ARG A 40 10.07 -2.98 -5.23
N PHE A 41 10.05 -2.24 -4.14
CA PHE A 41 11.13 -2.30 -3.16
C PHE A 41 11.11 -3.60 -2.34
N TYR A 42 9.91 -4.10 -2.01
CA TYR A 42 9.73 -5.30 -1.21
C TYR A 42 9.08 -6.40 -2.05
N SER A 43 9.62 -7.62 -1.93
CA SER A 43 9.11 -8.80 -2.64
C SER A 43 7.84 -9.39 -2.01
N ILE A 44 7.50 -8.97 -0.79
CA ILE A 44 6.33 -9.40 -0.04
C ILE A 44 5.63 -8.19 0.59
N SER A 45 4.34 -8.35 0.85
CA SER A 45 3.41 -7.38 1.42
C SER A 45 2.47 -8.06 2.42
N PHE A 46 1.69 -7.27 3.16
CA PHE A 46 0.76 -7.79 4.17
C PHE A 46 -0.29 -8.78 3.63
N ASP A 47 -0.65 -8.67 2.35
CA ASP A 47 -1.67 -9.52 1.73
C ASP A 47 -1.13 -10.88 1.27
N ASP A 48 0.19 -11.03 1.19
CA ASP A 48 0.81 -12.25 0.69
C ASP A 48 0.58 -13.43 1.64
N PRO A 49 0.28 -14.64 1.14
CA PRO A 49 0.07 -15.82 1.99
C PRO A 49 1.25 -16.10 2.93
N GLN A 50 2.48 -15.88 2.45
CA GLN A 50 3.71 -16.02 3.24
C GLN A 50 3.71 -15.08 4.46
N TRP A 51 3.17 -13.86 4.34
CA TRP A 51 3.13 -12.89 5.43
C TRP A 51 2.39 -13.43 6.66
N LYS A 52 1.34 -14.23 6.42
CA LYS A 52 0.52 -14.85 7.47
C LYS A 52 1.20 -16.04 8.16
N THR A 53 2.35 -16.48 7.67
CA THR A 53 3.10 -17.61 8.23
C THR A 53 4.16 -17.17 9.24
N PHE A 54 4.51 -15.89 9.28
CA PHE A 54 5.46 -15.37 10.26
C PHE A 54 4.85 -15.36 11.67
N GLU A 55 5.60 -15.87 12.64
CA GLU A 55 5.14 -15.97 14.04
C GLU A 55 5.57 -14.76 14.87
N THR A 56 6.68 -14.11 14.48
CA THR A 56 7.24 -12.97 15.20
C THR A 56 7.39 -11.74 14.30
N THR A 57 7.33 -10.55 14.89
CA THR A 57 7.66 -9.30 14.19
C THR A 57 9.11 -9.28 13.71
N GLY A 58 10.02 -10.04 14.35
CA GLY A 58 11.40 -10.21 13.89
C GLY A 58 11.46 -10.88 12.52
N ASP A 59 10.78 -12.02 12.36
CA ASP A 59 10.72 -12.74 11.08
C ASP A 59 10.14 -11.87 9.96
N MET A 60 9.12 -11.06 10.29
CA MET A 60 8.51 -10.13 9.35
C MET A 60 9.52 -9.07 8.90
N ARG A 61 10.28 -8.48 9.84
CA ARG A 61 11.30 -7.47 9.55
C ARG A 61 12.44 -8.03 8.70
N ASP A 62 12.92 -9.22 9.04
CA ASP A 62 13.99 -9.90 8.29
C ASP A 62 13.56 -10.17 6.85
N ALA A 63 12.28 -10.54 6.63
CA ALA A 63 11.76 -10.83 5.31
C ALA A 63 11.58 -9.60 4.40
N VAL A 64 11.61 -8.38 4.96
CA VAL A 64 11.52 -7.11 4.23
C VAL A 64 12.75 -6.22 4.42
N ALA A 65 13.84 -6.77 4.95
CA ALA A 65 15.08 -6.04 5.14
C ALA A 65 15.69 -5.67 3.77
N LEU A 66 16.16 -4.42 3.66
CA LEU A 66 16.85 -3.91 2.48
C LEU A 66 18.23 -3.41 2.89
N ASP A 67 19.23 -3.66 2.04
CA ASP A 67 20.57 -3.10 2.22
C ASP A 67 20.58 -1.59 1.99
N GLU A 68 21.36 -0.86 2.78
CA GLU A 68 21.49 0.61 2.64
C GLU A 68 21.99 1.02 1.26
N GLY A 69 22.95 0.27 0.70
CA GLY A 69 23.49 0.50 -0.65
C GLY A 69 22.46 0.36 -1.78
N ARG A 70 21.24 -0.16 -1.50
CA ARG A 70 20.13 -0.13 -2.46
C ARG A 70 19.67 1.30 -2.76
N PHE A 71 19.97 2.27 -1.90
CA PHE A 71 19.45 3.65 -1.98
C PHE A 71 20.47 4.69 -2.45
N ASP A 72 21.72 4.30 -2.74
CA ASP A 72 22.81 5.23 -3.08
C ASP A 72 22.47 6.14 -4.27
N ASP A 73 21.88 5.58 -5.33
CA ASP A 73 21.49 6.29 -6.55
C ASP A 73 19.96 6.48 -6.69
N VAL A 74 19.20 6.20 -5.63
CA VAL A 74 17.74 6.30 -5.64
C VAL A 74 17.32 7.73 -5.31
N PRO A 75 16.50 8.42 -6.13
CA PRO A 75 16.04 9.78 -5.83
C PRO A 75 15.14 9.80 -4.60
N THR A 76 15.08 10.93 -3.89
CA THR A 76 14.43 11.03 -2.58
C THR A 76 12.94 10.73 -2.62
N GLU A 77 12.25 11.06 -3.71
CA GLU A 77 10.87 10.67 -3.97
C GLU A 77 10.68 9.14 -4.02
N GLU A 78 11.64 8.43 -4.60
CA GLU A 78 11.59 6.97 -4.70
C GLU A 78 11.96 6.30 -3.37
N VAL A 79 12.84 6.92 -2.57
CA VAL A 79 13.04 6.49 -1.18
C VAL A 79 11.77 6.69 -0.37
N LEU A 80 11.07 7.82 -0.51
CA LEU A 80 9.76 8.03 0.13
C LEU A 80 8.75 6.97 -0.31
N ARG A 81 8.71 6.60 -1.60
CA ARG A 81 7.88 5.49 -2.08
C ARG A 81 8.22 4.19 -1.35
N ALA A 82 9.51 3.87 -1.18
CA ALA A 82 9.94 2.71 -0.41
C ALA A 82 9.54 2.77 1.08
N VAL A 83 9.48 3.97 1.70
CA VAL A 83 8.95 4.14 3.06
C VAL A 83 7.46 3.82 3.10
N LEU A 84 6.68 4.34 2.15
CA LEU A 84 5.23 4.15 2.10
C LEU A 84 4.82 2.73 1.67
N GLU A 85 5.68 2.02 0.94
CA GLU A 85 5.52 0.61 0.58
C GLU A 85 5.94 -0.36 1.71
N TYR A 86 6.61 0.13 2.77
CA TYR A 86 7.09 -0.72 3.85
C TYR A 86 5.92 -1.37 4.60
N PRO A 87 5.81 -2.72 4.62
CA PRO A 87 4.60 -3.38 5.14
C PRO A 87 4.29 -3.13 6.62
N LEU A 88 5.30 -2.74 7.41
CA LEU A 88 5.17 -2.45 8.84
C LEU A 88 5.20 -0.93 9.12
N ILE A 89 5.02 -0.06 8.12
CA ILE A 89 5.06 1.41 8.32
C ILE A 89 4.00 1.90 9.32
N GLY A 90 2.90 1.16 9.47
CA GLY A 90 1.86 1.45 10.45
C GLY A 90 2.35 1.39 11.91
N ASP A 91 3.46 0.71 12.19
CA ASP A 91 4.04 0.59 13.53
C ASP A 91 4.42 1.96 14.12
N ILE A 92 4.60 3.01 13.30
CA ILE A 92 4.83 4.38 13.80
C ILE A 92 3.71 4.88 14.73
N PHE A 93 2.50 4.33 14.59
CA PHE A 93 1.33 4.68 15.41
C PHE A 93 1.15 3.77 16.64
N ALA A 94 1.99 2.75 16.83
CA ALA A 94 1.86 1.78 17.92
C ALA A 94 2.53 2.22 19.23
N PHE A 95 3.16 3.40 19.25
CA PHE A 95 3.94 3.92 20.36
C PHE A 95 3.25 5.09 21.06
N GLY A 96 3.77 5.47 22.25
CA GLY A 96 3.18 6.55 23.06
C GLY A 96 3.14 7.92 22.37
N THR A 97 4.02 8.14 21.39
CA THR A 97 4.00 9.30 20.48
C THR A 97 4.42 8.83 19.08
N THR A 98 3.93 9.51 18.03
CA THR A 98 4.33 9.18 16.65
C THR A 98 5.82 9.40 16.41
N GLY A 99 6.41 10.44 17.00
CA GLY A 99 7.85 10.70 16.90
C GLY A 99 8.69 9.53 17.44
N LEU A 100 8.33 8.99 18.60
CA LEU A 100 8.96 7.77 19.11
C LEU A 100 8.73 6.59 18.17
N GLY A 101 7.55 6.46 17.58
CA GLY A 101 7.28 5.41 16.61
C GLY A 101 8.14 5.52 15.35
N ILE A 102 8.33 6.73 14.83
CA ILE A 102 9.22 6.99 13.68
C ILE A 102 10.65 6.59 14.02
N GLU A 103 11.16 6.98 15.20
CA GLU A 103 12.48 6.55 15.68
C GLU A 103 12.59 5.03 15.73
N ARG A 104 11.64 4.35 16.37
CA ARG A 104 11.68 2.88 16.51
C ARG A 104 11.56 2.16 15.18
N VAL A 105 10.72 2.63 14.26
CA VAL A 105 10.60 2.04 12.93
C VAL A 105 11.87 2.27 12.11
N SER A 106 12.52 3.44 12.23
CA SER A 106 13.78 3.73 11.53
C SER A 106 14.95 2.81 11.94
N GLU A 107 14.90 2.19 13.12
CA GLU A 107 15.91 1.20 13.54
C GLU A 107 15.96 -0.02 12.61
N HIS A 108 14.82 -0.40 12.01
CA HIS A 108 14.69 -1.63 11.22
C HIS A 108 14.11 -1.42 9.81
N CYS A 109 13.58 -0.25 9.49
CA CYS A 109 13.21 0.15 8.14
C CYS A 109 14.34 0.99 7.51
N THR A 110 15.18 0.35 6.70
CA THR A 110 16.30 1.01 6.03
C THR A 110 15.87 2.21 5.19
N ALA A 111 14.76 2.08 4.44
CA ALA A 111 14.24 3.17 3.63
C ALA A 111 13.89 4.41 4.47
N LEU A 112 13.26 4.22 5.64
CA LEU A 112 12.90 5.31 6.53
C LEU A 112 14.14 5.97 7.13
N ARG A 113 15.11 5.18 7.57
CA ARG A 113 16.39 5.70 8.08
C ARG A 113 17.09 6.56 7.02
N VAL A 114 17.28 6.01 5.82
CA VAL A 114 17.91 6.74 4.70
C VAL A 114 17.12 7.99 4.34
N PHE A 115 15.78 7.93 4.33
CA PHE A 115 14.95 9.09 4.02
C PHE A 115 15.12 10.23 5.02
N LEU A 116 15.11 9.92 6.32
CA LEU A 116 15.23 10.92 7.39
C LEU A 116 16.61 11.62 7.42
N GLU A 117 17.63 11.03 6.80
CA GLU A 117 18.98 11.59 6.73
C GLU A 117 19.21 12.49 5.50
N ARG A 118 18.24 12.59 4.58
CA ARG A 118 18.38 13.38 3.36
C ARG A 118 17.99 14.84 3.57
N ASP A 119 18.87 15.75 3.16
CA ASP A 119 18.68 17.19 3.29
C ASP A 119 17.40 17.70 2.56
N ASP A 120 16.97 17.03 1.49
CA ASP A 120 15.79 17.39 0.70
C ASP A 120 14.50 16.66 1.11
N ALA A 121 14.53 15.85 2.18
CA ALA A 121 13.41 15.04 2.61
C ALA A 121 12.16 15.87 2.99
N CYS A 122 12.36 17.00 3.69
CA CYS A 122 11.28 17.90 4.09
C CYS A 122 10.56 18.49 2.87
N ASP A 123 11.32 18.96 1.87
CA ASP A 123 10.80 19.48 0.61
C ASP A 123 10.01 18.40 -0.17
N VAL A 124 10.52 17.17 -0.21
CA VAL A 124 9.84 16.03 -0.84
C VAL A 124 8.51 15.72 -0.15
N LEU A 125 8.47 15.72 1.18
CA LEU A 125 7.22 15.53 1.94
C LEU A 125 6.23 16.67 1.67
N SER A 126 6.68 17.92 1.66
CA SER A 126 5.85 19.09 1.32
C SER A 126 5.19 18.94 -0.06
N ARG A 127 5.95 18.48 -1.07
CA ARG A 127 5.41 18.17 -2.41
C ARG A 127 4.43 17.00 -2.39
N ALA A 128 4.74 15.94 -1.65
CA ALA A 128 3.90 14.75 -1.54
C ALA A 128 2.57 15.05 -0.84
N ILE A 129 2.58 15.86 0.23
CA ILE A 129 1.36 16.31 0.93
C ILE A 129 0.49 17.14 -0.02
N SER A 130 1.10 18.07 -0.76
CA SER A 130 0.38 18.92 -1.72
C SER A 130 -0.29 18.10 -2.84
N ASN A 131 0.30 16.96 -3.20
CA ASN A 131 -0.19 16.05 -4.24
C ASN A 131 -0.46 14.64 -3.69
N THR A 132 -1.15 14.54 -2.55
CA THR A 132 -1.30 13.28 -1.80
C THR A 132 -1.91 12.15 -2.64
N GLU A 133 -2.88 12.43 -3.50
CA GLU A 133 -3.48 11.42 -4.38
C GLU A 133 -2.45 10.82 -5.34
N GLN A 134 -1.60 11.67 -5.92
CA GLN A 134 -0.50 11.23 -6.80
C GLN A 134 0.48 10.35 -6.02
N ALA A 135 0.92 10.79 -4.83
CA ALA A 135 1.81 10.03 -3.96
C ALA A 135 1.19 8.67 -3.57
N ALA A 136 -0.11 8.62 -3.26
CA ALA A 136 -0.79 7.37 -2.95
C ALA A 136 -0.96 6.45 -4.17
N SER A 137 -1.14 7.02 -5.37
CA SER A 137 -1.26 6.24 -6.60
C SER A 137 0.06 5.57 -7.01
N SER A 138 1.22 6.21 -6.79
CA SER A 138 2.53 5.66 -7.15
C SER A 138 2.99 4.50 -6.25
N VAL A 139 2.48 4.43 -5.02
CA VAL A 139 2.80 3.38 -4.06
C VAL A 139 2.20 2.04 -4.51
N GLN A 140 3.02 1.00 -4.59
CA GLN A 140 2.60 -0.35 -4.93
C GLN A 140 2.15 -1.15 -3.71
N ALA A 141 1.09 -0.68 -3.05
CA ALA A 141 0.52 -1.31 -1.87
C ALA A 141 -0.99 -1.56 -2.03
N PRO A 142 -1.57 -2.47 -1.21
CA PRO A 142 -3.01 -2.68 -1.14
C PRO A 142 -3.78 -1.40 -0.80
N ALA A 143 -5.04 -1.30 -1.25
CA ALA A 143 -5.87 -0.11 -1.04
C ALA A 143 -5.99 0.28 0.44
N ILE A 144 -6.04 -0.70 1.34
CA ILE A 144 -6.10 -0.45 2.79
C ILE A 144 -4.85 0.25 3.32
N ALA A 145 -3.66 -0.11 2.85
CA ALA A 145 -2.42 0.54 3.21
C ALA A 145 -2.38 1.99 2.68
N LYS A 146 -2.88 2.20 1.45
CA LYS A 146 -2.95 3.54 0.84
C LYS A 146 -3.81 4.54 1.61
N MET A 147 -4.83 4.08 2.35
CA MET A 147 -5.65 4.95 3.20
C MET A 147 -4.84 5.61 4.33
N GLY A 148 -3.73 5.00 4.77
CA GLY A 148 -2.86 5.55 5.81
C GLY A 148 -1.89 6.63 5.32
N ILE A 149 -1.64 6.71 4.01
CA ILE A 149 -0.60 7.58 3.42
C ILE A 149 -0.76 9.06 3.82
N PRO A 150 -1.95 9.68 3.78
CA PRO A 150 -2.08 11.09 4.17
C PRO A 150 -1.72 11.35 5.64
N PHE A 151 -1.88 10.36 6.52
CA PHE A 151 -1.49 10.47 7.92
C PHE A 151 0.02 10.29 8.06
N ILE A 152 0.59 9.25 7.45
CA ILE A 152 2.03 8.99 7.47
C ILE A 152 2.82 10.20 6.96
N LEU A 153 2.43 10.77 5.81
CA LEU A 153 3.10 11.94 5.23
C LEU A 153 3.12 13.14 6.19
N ARG A 154 1.99 13.42 6.86
CA ARG A 154 1.88 14.54 7.80
C ARG A 154 2.75 14.34 9.04
N GLU A 155 2.78 13.12 9.58
CA GLU A 155 3.57 12.82 10.77
C GLU A 155 5.07 12.83 10.49
N LEU A 156 5.50 12.30 9.34
CA LEU A 156 6.90 12.41 8.90
C LEU A 156 7.32 13.86 8.68
N HIS A 157 6.43 14.70 8.14
CA HIS A 157 6.72 16.12 7.91
C HIS A 157 6.87 16.86 9.23
N ALA A 158 5.91 16.68 10.15
CA ALA A 158 5.97 17.26 11.48
C ALA A 158 7.21 16.81 12.26
N TYR A 159 7.62 15.55 12.10
CA TYR A 159 8.84 15.02 12.69
C TYR A 159 10.09 15.76 12.20
N LEU A 160 10.25 15.93 10.88
CA LEU A 160 11.41 16.65 10.31
C LEU A 160 11.41 18.14 10.66
N GLU A 161 10.26 18.83 10.58
CA GLU A 161 10.16 20.24 10.99
C GLU A 161 10.56 20.46 12.45
N SER A 162 10.21 19.51 13.34
CA SER A 162 10.58 19.58 14.75
C SER A 162 12.09 19.38 14.98
N ALA A 163 12.76 18.63 14.10
CA ALA A 163 14.20 18.40 14.18
C ALA A 163 15.02 19.62 13.71
N GLU A 164 14.50 20.41 12.77
CA GLU A 164 15.16 21.63 12.25
C GLU A 164 14.99 22.85 13.19
N GLY A 165 13.89 22.93 13.93
CA GLY A 165 13.50 24.10 14.73
C GLY A 165 14.26 24.35 16.04
N GLY A 166 15.11 23.42 16.49
CA GLY A 166 15.98 23.61 17.66
C GLY A 166 15.79 22.58 18.77
N GLY A 167 16.83 21.76 18.95
CA GLY A 167 16.93 20.75 20.00
C GLY A 167 17.06 19.37 19.36
N GLY A 168 18.30 18.89 19.25
CA GLY A 168 18.65 17.71 18.46
C GLY A 168 17.76 16.49 18.69
N MET A 169 17.69 15.64 17.65
CA MET A 169 17.10 14.29 17.64
C MET A 169 16.72 13.80 19.05
N PRO A 170 15.42 13.69 19.40
CA PRO A 170 14.97 13.17 20.70
C PRO A 170 15.25 11.67 20.89
N GLY A 171 16.42 11.18 20.49
CA GLY A 171 16.92 9.83 20.74
C GLY A 171 18.45 9.74 20.77
N ARG A 172 19.19 10.83 20.56
CA ARG A 172 20.66 10.80 20.56
C ARG A 172 21.24 11.03 21.96
N ALA A 173 20.79 10.23 22.92
CA ALA A 173 21.43 10.03 24.21
C ALA A 173 21.21 8.59 24.68
N LEU A 174 22.14 7.71 24.33
CA LEU A 174 22.95 6.90 25.25
C LEU A 174 23.69 5.81 24.44
N SER A 175 25.02 5.89 24.56
CA SER A 175 26.09 4.91 24.29
C SER A 175 25.72 3.50 23.84
#